data_AF-A0A4R2C5X0-F1
#
_entry.id   AF-A0A4R2C5X0-F1
#
_cell.length_a   1.000
_cell.length_b   1.000
_cell.length_c   1.000
_cell.angle_alpha   90.00
_cell.angle_beta   90.00
_cell.angle_gamma   90.00
#
_symmetry.space_group_name_H-M   'P 1'
#
loop_
_entity.id
_entity.type
_entity.pdbx_description
1 polymer ?
#
loop_
_entity_poly.entity_id
_entity_poly.type
_entity_poly.pdbx_seq_one_letter_code
_entity_poly.pdbx_strand_id
1 'polypeptide(L)'
;MNSWRTAAPICVVLLTLLVGCGGSNDEADPGTTLTPSETSTTDPTGEPSVEPTDPESTQATRDKPSIQIASAPIGGNVQTDGADQCAEVNWLGRNPIPAGTTIQLGEASLDPTDLFDLYQDACDTDLRPCTEVMWQTTSFMPCYVGARQVARGDRAAKLMIAVTATCETEADCRSLAGDVPGSQISFAPGDLVSNG
;
A
#
# COMPACT_ATOMS: atom_id res chain seq x y z
N MET A 1 -50.13 9.03 -10.00
CA MET A 1 -50.51 8.11 -11.09
C MET A 1 -49.36 8.19 -12.09
N ASN A 2 -48.40 7.27 -12.18
CA ASN A 2 -48.48 5.81 -12.13
C ASN A 2 -47.24 5.19 -11.49
N SER A 3 -47.51 4.13 -10.76
CA SER A 3 -46.60 3.20 -10.10
C SER A 3 -46.19 2.12 -11.09
N TRP A 4 -44.92 1.71 -11.14
CA TRP A 4 -44.57 0.35 -11.58
C TRP A 4 -43.51 -0.26 -10.67
N ARG A 5 -43.95 -1.32 -9.99
CA ARG A 5 -43.15 -2.31 -9.30
C ARG A 5 -42.83 -3.43 -10.29
N THR A 6 -41.63 -3.97 -10.26
CA THR A 6 -41.37 -5.36 -10.66
C THR A 6 -40.27 -5.93 -9.78
N ALA A 7 -40.51 -7.13 -9.28
CA ALA A 7 -39.75 -7.83 -8.27
C ALA A 7 -39.16 -9.14 -8.82
N ALA A 8 -38.08 -9.58 -8.16
CA ALA A 8 -37.58 -10.97 -8.00
C ALA A 8 -36.84 -11.64 -9.19
N PRO A 9 -35.99 -12.68 -8.97
CA PRO A 9 -35.73 -13.44 -7.73
C PRO A 9 -34.24 -13.72 -7.37
N ILE A 10 -34.10 -14.27 -6.16
CA ILE A 10 -32.93 -14.83 -5.46
C ILE A 10 -32.45 -16.14 -6.12
N CYS A 11 -31.13 -16.32 -6.27
CA CYS A 11 -30.50 -17.63 -6.45
C CYS A 11 -29.41 -17.84 -5.39
N VAL A 12 -29.73 -18.67 -4.40
CA VAL A 12 -28.79 -19.23 -3.42
C VAL A 12 -28.19 -20.50 -4.03
N VAL A 13 -26.86 -20.61 -4.05
CA VAL A 13 -26.17 -21.87 -4.30
C VAL A 13 -25.19 -22.11 -3.15
N LEU A 14 -25.54 -23.07 -2.30
CA LEU A 14 -24.64 -23.74 -1.35
C LEU A 14 -23.78 -24.76 -2.11
N LEU A 15 -22.49 -24.84 -1.80
CA LEU A 15 -21.71 -26.07 -1.98
C LEU A 15 -20.57 -26.17 -0.96
N THR A 16 -20.57 -27.29 -0.28
CA THR A 16 -19.73 -27.73 0.85
C THR A 16 -18.63 -28.73 0.42
N LEU A 17 -17.69 -29.00 1.35
CA LEU A 17 -16.69 -30.12 1.44
C LEU A 17 -15.31 -29.79 0.84
N LEU A 18 -14.15 -29.99 1.48
CA LEU A 18 -13.55 -31.18 2.15
C LEU A 18 -12.43 -30.72 3.14
N VAL A 19 -12.42 -31.09 4.43
CA VAL A 19 -11.66 -32.19 5.09
C VAL A 19 -10.28 -32.53 4.50
N GLY A 20 -9.21 -32.34 5.30
CA GLY A 20 -7.88 -32.89 5.07
C GLY A 20 -6.98 -32.73 6.30
N CYS A 21 -6.99 -33.75 7.16
CA CYS A 21 -6.21 -33.87 8.40
C CYS A 21 -5.15 -34.98 8.21
N GLY A 22 -3.93 -34.75 8.71
CA GLY A 22 -2.83 -35.72 8.86
C GLY A 22 -1.57 -34.95 9.23
N GLY A 23 -0.92 -35.09 10.39
CA GLY A 23 -0.56 -36.34 11.10
C GLY A 23 0.58 -37.00 10.32
N SER A 24 1.80 -37.24 10.83
CA SER A 24 2.28 -37.41 12.19
C SER A 24 3.83 -37.30 12.23
N ASN A 25 4.35 -36.87 13.38
CA ASN A 25 5.41 -37.47 14.21
C ASN A 25 6.49 -38.35 13.56
N ASP A 26 7.76 -37.96 13.74
CA ASP A 26 8.85 -38.91 13.99
C ASP A 26 9.75 -38.36 15.11
N GLU A 27 9.56 -38.95 16.28
CA GLU A 27 10.44 -38.98 17.44
C GLU A 27 11.44 -40.12 17.26
N ALA A 28 12.72 -39.91 17.59
CA ALA A 28 13.61 -40.80 18.35
C ALA A 28 15.08 -40.49 18.01
N ASP A 29 15.88 -39.96 18.95
CA ASP A 29 16.60 -40.68 20.02
C ASP A 29 17.98 -41.20 19.51
N PRO A 30 18.92 -41.66 20.35
CA PRO A 30 19.89 -40.83 21.05
C PRO A 30 21.32 -41.37 20.91
N GLY A 31 22.25 -40.69 21.56
CA GLY A 31 23.37 -41.38 22.19
C GLY A 31 24.67 -41.44 21.38
N THR A 32 25.74 -40.93 21.97
CA THR A 32 26.67 -41.80 22.69
C THR A 32 27.70 -40.95 23.42
N THR A 33 27.86 -41.30 24.68
CA THR A 33 28.74 -40.78 25.73
C THR A 33 30.18 -41.31 25.59
N LEU A 34 31.11 -40.71 26.37
CA LEU A 34 32.42 -41.23 26.86
C LEU A 34 33.64 -40.73 26.05
N THR A 35 34.75 -40.22 26.59
CA THR A 35 35.25 -39.76 27.92
C THR A 35 36.60 -39.04 27.62
N PRO A 36 37.19 -38.26 28.55
CA PRO A 36 38.26 -37.32 28.23
C PRO A 36 39.64 -38.00 28.22
N SER A 37 40.46 -37.69 27.22
CA SER A 37 41.91 -37.90 27.30
C SER A 37 42.58 -36.61 27.71
N GLU A 38 43.01 -36.55 28.97
CA GLU A 38 44.06 -35.66 29.44
C GLU A 38 45.34 -35.95 28.67
N THR A 39 45.94 -34.92 28.05
CA THR A 39 47.37 -34.92 27.75
C THR A 39 47.87 -33.48 27.76
N SER A 40 48.66 -33.20 28.81
CA SER A 40 49.78 -32.26 28.88
C SER A 40 49.60 -30.84 28.38
N THR A 41 49.44 -29.94 29.35
CA THR A 41 49.83 -28.54 29.32
C THR A 41 51.22 -28.38 28.69
N THR A 42 51.24 -27.93 27.45
CA THR A 42 52.38 -27.22 26.87
C THR A 42 51.82 -25.83 26.61
N ASP A 43 52.29 -24.81 27.31
CA ASP A 43 51.99 -23.41 26.95
C ASP A 43 52.72 -23.11 25.64
N PRO A 44 52.05 -22.96 24.48
CA PRO A 44 52.67 -22.21 23.40
C PRO A 44 52.61 -20.74 23.84
N THR A 45 53.76 -20.11 23.96
CA THR A 45 53.88 -18.66 23.84
C THR A 45 53.41 -18.28 22.43
N GLY A 46 52.09 -18.21 22.24
CA GLY A 46 51.44 -17.89 20.98
C GLY A 46 51.25 -16.38 20.89
N GLU A 47 51.89 -15.78 19.89
CA GLU A 47 51.50 -14.47 19.37
C GLU A 47 49.96 -14.41 19.20
N PRO A 48 49.30 -13.27 19.48
CA PRO A 48 47.86 -13.17 19.31
C PRO A 48 47.49 -13.55 17.88
N SER A 49 46.55 -14.50 17.73
CA SER A 49 46.05 -14.92 16.42
C SER A 49 45.53 -13.70 15.67
N VAL A 50 46.04 -13.49 14.46
CA VAL A 50 45.55 -12.45 13.56
C VAL A 50 44.11 -12.79 13.22
N GLU A 51 43.19 -11.87 13.47
CA GLU A 51 41.78 -12.05 13.10
C GLU A 51 41.71 -12.31 11.58
N PRO A 52 40.97 -13.34 11.11
CA PRO A 52 40.82 -13.59 9.69
C PRO A 52 40.25 -12.34 9.03
N THR A 53 41.05 -11.68 8.20
CA THR A 53 40.64 -10.52 7.39
C THR A 53 39.97 -11.03 6.12
N ASP A 54 39.00 -11.94 6.27
CA ASP A 54 38.19 -12.34 5.15
C ASP A 54 37.40 -11.12 4.67
N PRO A 55 37.31 -10.89 3.36
CA PRO A 55 36.50 -9.80 2.84
C PRO A 55 35.06 -9.99 3.32
N GLU A 56 34.50 -8.96 3.95
CA GLU A 56 33.08 -8.94 4.32
C GLU A 56 32.25 -9.34 3.09
N SER A 57 31.48 -10.42 3.22
CA SER A 57 30.62 -10.89 2.16
C SER A 57 29.59 -9.81 1.84
N THR A 58 29.74 -9.16 0.69
CA THR A 58 28.74 -8.22 0.19
C THR A 58 27.45 -8.99 -0.06
N GLN A 59 26.38 -8.65 0.67
CA GLN A 59 25.08 -9.26 0.43
C GLN A 59 24.67 -9.06 -1.03
N ALA A 60 24.21 -10.13 -1.68
CA ALA A 60 23.73 -10.05 -3.05
C ALA A 60 22.52 -9.11 -3.13
N THR A 61 22.62 -8.06 -3.95
CA THR A 61 21.48 -7.21 -4.32
C THR A 61 20.46 -8.08 -5.06
N ARG A 62 19.26 -8.24 -4.48
CA ARG A 62 18.13 -8.86 -5.17
C ARG A 62 17.29 -7.79 -5.84
N ASP A 63 17.16 -7.86 -7.16
CA ASP A 63 16.24 -7.02 -7.91
C ASP A 63 14.79 -7.39 -7.57
N LYS A 64 14.04 -6.42 -7.06
CA LYS A 64 12.60 -6.57 -6.79
C LYS A 64 11.79 -6.08 -7.99
N PRO A 65 10.71 -6.78 -8.38
CA PRO A 65 9.81 -6.30 -9.43
C PRO A 65 9.17 -4.97 -9.04
N SER A 66 8.96 -4.11 -10.02
CA SER A 66 8.26 -2.83 -9.83
C SER A 66 7.27 -2.56 -10.96
N ILE A 67 6.15 -1.93 -10.60
CA ILE A 67 5.09 -1.51 -11.53
C ILE A 67 4.72 -0.06 -11.32
N GLN A 68 4.21 0.58 -12.37
CA GLN A 68 3.61 1.91 -12.30
C GLN A 68 2.12 1.81 -12.60
N ILE A 69 1.30 2.46 -11.77
CA ILE A 69 -0.15 2.54 -11.94
C ILE A 69 -0.49 4.02 -12.11
N ALA A 70 -1.00 4.39 -13.29
CA ALA A 70 -1.28 5.80 -13.62
C ALA A 70 -2.40 6.42 -12.76
N SER A 71 -3.39 5.60 -12.38
CA SER A 71 -4.45 5.99 -11.44
C SER A 71 -4.51 4.96 -10.34
N ALA A 72 -3.99 5.31 -9.17
CA ALA A 72 -4.00 4.43 -8.01
C ALA A 72 -5.45 4.09 -7.60
N PRO A 73 -5.71 2.85 -7.13
CA PRO A 73 -6.96 2.51 -6.47
C PRO A 73 -7.03 3.23 -5.12
N ILE A 74 -7.57 4.45 -5.11
CA ILE A 74 -7.66 5.29 -3.92
C ILE A 74 -9.09 5.73 -3.66
N GLY A 75 -9.40 5.99 -2.40
CA GLY A 75 -10.70 6.47 -1.95
C GLY A 75 -10.59 7.26 -0.66
N GLY A 76 -11.69 7.89 -0.29
CA GLY A 76 -11.80 8.67 0.94
C GLY A 76 -12.86 9.75 0.79
N ASN A 77 -13.08 10.47 1.88
CA ASN A 77 -14.11 11.51 1.93
C ASN A 77 -13.54 12.84 1.43
N VAL A 78 -14.38 13.64 0.78
CA VAL A 78 -14.07 15.02 0.40
C VAL A 78 -14.85 15.95 1.31
N GLN A 79 -14.11 16.79 2.03
CA GLN A 79 -14.65 17.90 2.81
C GLN A 79 -14.71 19.13 1.90
N THR A 80 -15.76 19.94 2.05
CA THR A 80 -16.00 21.10 1.19
C THR A 80 -16.29 22.34 2.02
N ASP A 81 -15.55 23.42 1.76
CA ASP A 81 -15.78 24.75 2.30
C ASP A 81 -15.74 25.79 1.18
N GLY A 82 -16.93 26.12 0.65
CA GLY A 82 -17.07 27.02 -0.49
C GLY A 82 -16.34 26.49 -1.73
N ALA A 83 -15.33 27.23 -2.19
CA ALA A 83 -14.51 26.86 -3.35
C ALA A 83 -13.38 25.88 -2.99
N ASP A 84 -13.05 25.73 -1.71
CA ASP A 84 -11.94 24.92 -1.23
C ASP A 84 -12.42 23.54 -0.80
N GLN A 85 -11.69 22.50 -1.19
CA GLN A 85 -12.03 21.11 -0.91
C GLN A 85 -10.81 20.32 -0.49
N CYS A 86 -10.97 19.47 0.52
CA CYS A 86 -9.91 18.62 1.03
C CYS A 86 -10.33 17.16 0.96
N ALA A 87 -9.58 16.34 0.23
CA ALA A 87 -9.83 14.92 0.09
C ALA A 87 -8.90 14.11 0.99
N GLU A 88 -9.48 13.21 1.79
CA GLU A 88 -8.75 12.11 2.41
C GLU A 88 -8.40 11.07 1.34
N VAL A 89 -7.16 10.60 1.33
CA VAL A 89 -6.63 9.63 0.37
C VAL A 89 -6.17 8.39 1.12
N ASN A 90 -6.89 7.29 0.86
CA ASN A 90 -6.61 5.95 1.34
C ASN A 90 -6.47 4.96 0.19
N TRP A 91 -5.66 3.93 0.38
CA TRP A 91 -5.55 2.80 -0.53
C TRP A 91 -6.80 1.92 -0.52
N LEU A 92 -7.34 1.61 -1.70
CA LEU A 92 -8.45 0.69 -1.94
C LEU A 92 -8.05 -0.55 -2.75
N GLY A 93 -6.78 -0.69 -3.11
CA GLY A 93 -6.29 -1.88 -3.81
C GLY A 93 -6.22 -3.10 -2.88
N ARG A 94 -5.34 -4.05 -3.19
CA ARG A 94 -5.15 -5.26 -2.38
C ARG A 94 -4.89 -4.89 -0.92
N ASN A 95 -5.73 -5.43 -0.04
CA ASN A 95 -5.69 -5.23 1.40
C ASN A 95 -5.74 -6.60 2.12
N PRO A 96 -4.75 -6.94 2.97
CA PRO A 96 -3.57 -6.15 3.29
C PRO A 96 -2.62 -5.98 2.09
N ILE A 97 -1.84 -4.90 2.11
CA ILE A 97 -0.69 -4.75 1.20
C ILE A 97 0.25 -5.95 1.45
N PRO A 98 0.73 -6.65 0.42
CA PRO A 98 1.57 -7.83 0.62
C PRO A 98 2.86 -7.51 1.37
N ALA A 99 3.35 -8.45 2.18
CA ALA A 99 4.62 -8.29 2.87
C ALA A 99 5.76 -8.06 1.88
N GLY A 100 6.71 -7.18 2.23
CA GLY A 100 7.82 -6.79 1.34
C GLY A 100 7.41 -5.88 0.17
N THR A 101 6.13 -5.50 0.06
CA THR A 101 5.64 -4.54 -0.93
C THR A 101 5.59 -3.12 -0.37
N THR A 102 6.04 -2.18 -1.19
CA THR A 102 6.05 -0.75 -0.93
C THR A 102 5.30 -0.04 -2.04
N ILE A 103 4.40 0.89 -1.68
CA ILE A 103 3.65 1.72 -2.63
C ILE A 103 4.07 3.17 -2.40
N GLN A 104 4.73 3.78 -3.37
CA GLN A 104 5.10 5.19 -3.34
C GLN A 104 4.11 6.00 -4.16
N LEU A 105 3.51 7.02 -3.54
CA LEU A 105 2.65 7.98 -4.22
C LEU A 105 3.50 8.92 -5.06
N GLY A 106 3.08 9.10 -6.31
CA GLY A 106 3.58 10.11 -7.22
C GLY A 106 2.80 11.41 -7.11
N GLU A 107 2.92 12.25 -8.12
CA GLU A 107 2.24 13.54 -8.18
C GLU A 107 0.72 13.37 -8.33
N ALA A 108 -0.01 14.22 -7.63
CA ALA A 108 -1.45 14.36 -7.81
C ALA A 108 -1.74 15.19 -9.07
N SER A 109 -2.85 14.88 -9.72
CA SER A 109 -3.40 15.59 -10.86
C SER A 109 -4.93 15.49 -10.83
N LEU A 110 -5.60 16.30 -11.64
CA LEU A 110 -7.05 16.39 -11.69
C LEU A 110 -7.55 16.11 -13.11
N ASP A 111 -8.66 15.39 -13.24
CA ASP A 111 -9.33 15.17 -14.52
C ASP A 111 -10.83 15.52 -14.41
N PRO A 112 -11.29 16.64 -15.00
CA PRO A 112 -10.51 17.55 -15.84
C PRO A 112 -9.66 18.55 -15.04
N THR A 113 -8.66 19.15 -15.69
CA THR A 113 -7.72 20.11 -15.07
C THR A 113 -8.21 21.56 -15.06
N ASP A 114 -9.35 21.88 -15.66
CA ASP A 114 -9.81 23.26 -15.89
C ASP A 114 -10.77 23.79 -14.83
N LEU A 115 -11.31 22.91 -13.97
CA LEU A 115 -12.29 23.28 -12.95
C LEU A 115 -11.68 23.60 -11.59
N PHE A 116 -10.56 22.95 -11.29
CA PHE A 116 -9.90 22.99 -9.99
C PHE A 116 -8.38 23.05 -10.18
N ASP A 117 -7.73 23.80 -9.29
CA ASP A 117 -6.29 23.74 -9.08
C ASP A 117 -5.99 22.95 -7.80
N LEU A 118 -4.87 22.21 -7.80
CA LEU A 118 -4.37 21.61 -6.55
C LEU A 118 -3.93 22.73 -5.61
N TYR A 119 -4.47 22.73 -4.40
CA TYR A 119 -4.27 23.80 -3.42
C TYR A 119 -4.28 23.23 -2.00
N GLN A 120 -3.08 22.92 -1.47
CA GLN A 120 -2.96 22.19 -0.21
C GLN A 120 -3.50 22.95 1.00
N ASP A 121 -3.51 24.29 0.99
CA ASP A 121 -4.06 25.08 2.11
C ASP A 121 -5.59 24.98 2.21
N ALA A 122 -6.26 24.30 1.26
CA ALA A 122 -7.66 23.89 1.42
C ALA A 122 -7.85 22.81 2.49
N CYS A 123 -6.77 22.13 2.89
CA CYS A 123 -6.76 21.17 3.98
C CYS A 123 -6.21 21.83 5.25
N ASP A 124 -6.67 21.36 6.42
CA ASP A 124 -6.09 21.78 7.71
C ASP A 124 -4.59 21.45 7.79
N THR A 125 -3.83 22.34 8.44
CA THR A 125 -2.36 22.26 8.46
C THR A 125 -1.79 21.08 9.24
N ASP A 126 -2.59 20.45 10.09
CA ASP A 126 -2.23 19.24 10.84
C ASP A 126 -2.43 17.94 10.03
N LEU A 127 -3.10 18.04 8.87
CA LEU A 127 -3.31 16.91 7.97
C LEU A 127 -2.08 16.67 7.11
N ARG A 128 -1.64 15.40 7.06
CA ARG A 128 -0.44 15.01 6.31
C ARG A 128 -0.68 15.11 4.80
N PRO A 129 0.10 15.89 4.04
CA PRO A 129 -0.02 15.96 2.58
C PRO A 129 0.37 14.63 1.92
N CYS A 130 -0.14 14.38 0.71
CA CYS A 130 0.20 13.16 -0.05
C CYS A 130 1.57 13.18 -0.76
N THR A 131 2.39 14.21 -0.53
CA THR A 131 3.75 14.30 -1.07
C THR A 131 4.66 13.29 -0.38
N GLU A 132 5.40 12.49 -1.17
CA GLU A 132 6.39 11.52 -0.69
C GLU A 132 5.81 10.43 0.24
N VAL A 133 4.50 10.18 0.15
CA VAL A 133 3.87 9.13 0.96
C VAL A 133 4.27 7.76 0.45
N MET A 134 4.67 6.91 1.40
CA MET A 134 5.01 5.53 1.17
C MET A 134 4.15 4.64 2.06
N TRP A 135 3.32 3.80 1.44
CA TRP A 135 2.48 2.83 2.14
C TRP A 135 3.12 1.45 2.13
N GLN A 136 3.04 0.80 3.28
CA GLN A 136 3.47 -0.58 3.51
C GLN A 136 2.46 -1.27 4.43
N THR A 137 2.51 -2.60 4.51
CA THR A 137 1.57 -3.38 5.35
C THR A 137 1.53 -2.97 6.82
N THR A 138 2.63 -2.46 7.39
CA THR A 138 2.72 -2.05 8.80
C THR A 138 2.66 -0.53 9.00
N SER A 139 2.70 0.24 7.91
CA SER A 139 2.73 1.70 7.94
C SER A 139 1.76 2.23 6.89
N PHE A 140 0.48 2.06 7.19
CA PHE A 140 -0.61 2.57 6.39
C PHE A 140 -1.32 3.67 7.16
N MET A 141 -1.18 4.90 6.67
CA MET A 141 -1.89 6.07 7.20
C MET A 141 -2.48 6.84 6.02
N PRO A 142 -3.66 7.47 6.17
CA PRO A 142 -4.21 8.37 5.16
C PRO A 142 -3.30 9.57 4.92
N CYS A 143 -3.39 10.16 3.74
CA CYS A 143 -2.85 11.49 3.45
C CYS A 143 -3.95 12.35 2.82
N TYR A 144 -3.68 13.63 2.62
CA TYR A 144 -4.70 14.57 2.18
C TYR A 144 -4.23 15.38 0.98
N VAL A 145 -5.17 15.66 0.07
CA VAL A 145 -4.97 16.51 -1.10
C VAL A 145 -6.02 17.60 -1.11
N GLY A 146 -5.57 18.85 -1.08
CA GLY A 146 -6.42 20.02 -1.23
C GLY A 146 -6.61 20.42 -2.69
N ALA A 147 -7.80 20.92 -3.02
CA ALA A 147 -8.13 21.48 -4.33
C ALA A 147 -8.99 22.74 -4.15
N ARG A 148 -8.77 23.74 -5.02
CA ARG A 148 -9.56 24.98 -5.07
C ARG A 148 -10.25 25.09 -6.40
N GLN A 149 -11.54 25.34 -6.39
CA GLN A 149 -12.32 25.59 -7.60
C GLN A 149 -11.91 26.93 -8.23
N VAL A 150 -11.55 26.91 -9.51
CA VAL A 150 -11.10 28.10 -10.26
C VAL A 150 -12.01 28.46 -11.42
N ALA A 151 -12.90 27.54 -11.82
CA ALA A 151 -13.89 27.78 -12.86
C ALA A 151 -15.27 27.23 -12.47
N ARG A 152 -16.31 27.74 -13.13
CA ARG A 152 -17.66 27.17 -13.02
C ARG A 152 -17.73 25.89 -13.85
N GLY A 153 -18.44 24.89 -13.35
CA GLY A 153 -18.69 23.64 -14.05
C GLY A 153 -19.85 22.88 -13.44
N ASP A 154 -20.35 21.88 -14.17
CA ASP A 154 -21.43 20.99 -13.77
C ASP A 154 -20.96 19.53 -13.59
N ARG A 155 -19.67 19.27 -13.84
CA ARG A 155 -19.03 17.96 -13.74
C ARG A 155 -17.98 17.94 -12.62
N ALA A 156 -17.87 16.81 -11.94
CA ALA A 156 -16.84 16.62 -10.92
C ALA A 156 -15.45 16.41 -11.54
N ALA A 157 -14.40 16.87 -10.85
CA ALA A 157 -13.01 16.60 -11.19
C ALA A 157 -12.48 15.43 -10.36
N LYS A 158 -12.01 14.39 -11.04
CA LYS A 158 -11.46 13.20 -10.42
C LYS A 158 -10.03 13.44 -9.98
N LEU A 159 -9.70 13.08 -8.74
CA LEU A 159 -8.32 13.08 -8.26
C LEU A 159 -7.57 11.89 -8.85
N MET A 160 -6.44 12.14 -9.48
CA MET A 160 -5.59 11.14 -10.10
C MET A 160 -4.21 11.18 -9.45
N ILE A 161 -3.79 10.09 -8.81
CA ILE A 161 -2.46 9.96 -8.23
C ILE A 161 -1.81 8.74 -8.86
N ALA A 162 -0.67 8.93 -9.52
CA ALA A 162 0.13 7.83 -10.00
C ALA A 162 0.82 7.15 -8.81
N VAL A 163 1.03 5.84 -8.85
CA VAL A 163 1.84 5.13 -7.85
C VAL A 163 2.90 4.26 -8.51
N THR A 164 4.04 4.19 -7.86
CA THR A 164 5.08 3.19 -8.16
C THR A 164 5.07 2.18 -7.03
N ALA A 165 4.90 0.91 -7.37
CA ALA A 165 4.95 -0.16 -6.39
C ALA A 165 6.15 -1.06 -6.63
N THR A 166 6.89 -1.34 -5.56
CA THR A 166 7.98 -2.34 -5.54
C THR A 166 7.50 -3.52 -4.73
N CYS A 167 7.43 -4.70 -5.32
CA CYS A 167 6.84 -5.88 -4.68
C CYS A 167 7.91 -6.93 -4.35
N GLU A 168 7.58 -7.85 -3.44
CA GLU A 168 8.45 -9.01 -3.20
C GLU A 168 8.41 -10.00 -4.38
N THR A 169 7.24 -10.15 -5.00
CA THR A 169 7.04 -11.04 -6.15
C THR A 169 6.23 -10.37 -7.26
N GLU A 170 6.40 -10.89 -8.48
CA GLU A 170 5.63 -10.44 -9.66
C GLU A 170 4.13 -10.70 -9.51
N ALA A 171 3.75 -11.76 -8.79
CA ALA A 171 2.35 -12.08 -8.50
C ALA A 171 1.73 -11.03 -7.56
N ASP A 172 2.49 -10.55 -6.57
CA ASP A 172 2.04 -9.49 -5.67
C ASP A 172 1.76 -8.20 -6.43
N CYS A 173 2.68 -7.80 -7.32
CA CYS A 173 2.49 -6.63 -8.18
C CYS A 173 1.24 -6.75 -9.06
N ARG A 174 1.03 -7.89 -9.74
CA ARG A 174 -0.16 -8.10 -10.58
C ARG A 174 -1.46 -8.04 -9.81
N SER A 175 -1.47 -8.48 -8.56
CA SER A 175 -2.65 -8.44 -7.70
C SER A 175 -2.88 -7.09 -7.02
N LEU A 176 -1.93 -6.16 -7.09
CA LEU A 176 -1.88 -5.00 -6.20
C LEU A 176 -3.08 -4.07 -6.38
N ALA A 177 -3.54 -3.86 -7.62
CA ALA A 177 -4.68 -2.98 -7.89
C ALA A 177 -6.00 -3.45 -7.25
N GLY A 178 -6.12 -4.73 -6.87
CA GLY A 178 -7.34 -5.30 -6.30
C GLY A 178 -8.52 -5.28 -7.28
N ASP A 179 -9.74 -5.28 -6.72
CA ASP A 179 -11.00 -5.33 -7.48
C ASP A 179 -11.55 -3.94 -7.86
N VAL A 180 -11.03 -2.88 -7.25
CA VAL A 180 -11.49 -1.50 -7.46
C VAL A 180 -10.46 -0.75 -8.29
N PRO A 181 -10.68 -0.57 -9.61
CA PRO A 181 -9.70 0.10 -10.45
C PRO A 181 -9.76 1.62 -10.24
N GLY A 182 -8.57 2.23 -10.08
CA GLY A 182 -8.38 3.67 -10.11
C GLY A 182 -9.05 4.43 -8.97
N SER A 183 -8.92 5.76 -9.03
CA SER A 183 -9.42 6.63 -7.97
C SER A 183 -10.96 6.61 -7.88
N GLN A 184 -11.47 6.76 -6.67
CA GLN A 184 -12.88 6.94 -6.32
C GLN A 184 -13.14 8.32 -5.71
N ILE A 185 -12.14 9.21 -5.73
CA ILE A 185 -12.19 10.55 -5.15
C ILE A 185 -12.53 11.55 -6.25
N SER A 186 -13.52 12.41 -6.01
CA SER A 186 -13.93 13.45 -6.96
C SER A 186 -14.32 14.73 -6.24
N PHE A 187 -13.86 15.87 -6.75
CA PHE A 187 -14.20 17.21 -6.29
C PHE A 187 -15.38 17.75 -7.10
N ALA A 188 -16.43 18.19 -6.43
CA ALA A 188 -17.65 18.65 -7.10
C ALA A 188 -17.69 20.18 -7.14
N PRO A 189 -17.85 20.84 -8.30
CA PRO A 189 -18.00 22.29 -8.35
C PRO A 189 -19.16 22.77 -7.50
N GLY A 190 -18.93 23.84 -6.74
CA GLY A 190 -19.96 24.63 -6.07
C GLY A 190 -20.25 25.94 -6.80
N ASP A 191 -21.16 26.73 -6.23
CA ASP A 191 -21.44 28.08 -6.69
C ASP A 191 -20.26 29.01 -6.36
N LEU A 192 -19.56 29.49 -7.39
CA LEU A 192 -18.55 30.54 -7.21
C LEU A 192 -19.25 31.85 -6.89
N VAL A 193 -19.27 32.21 -5.60
CA VAL A 193 -19.78 33.50 -5.13
C VAL A 193 -18.87 34.59 -5.70
N SER A 194 -19.37 35.31 -6.70
CA SER A 194 -18.65 36.44 -7.27
C SER A 194 -18.64 37.56 -6.24
N ASN A 195 -17.56 37.67 -5.46
CA ASN A 195 -17.31 38.86 -4.66
C ASN A 195 -16.96 40.00 -5.63
N GLY A 196 -18.00 40.72 -6.06
CA GLY A 196 -17.89 41.92 -6.90
C GLY A 196 -17.38 43.13 -6.14
#